data_AF-A0A3D5PMJ2-F1
#
_entry.id   AF-A0A3D5PMJ2-F1
#
_cell.length_a   1.000
_cell.length_b   1.000
_cell.length_c   1.000
_cell.angle_alpha   90.00
_cell.angle_beta   90.00
_cell.angle_gamma   90.00
#
_symmetry.space_group_name_H-M   'P 1'
#
loop_
_entity.id
_entity.type
_entity.pdbx_description
1 polymer ?
#
loop_
_entity_poly.entity_id
_entity_poly.type
_entity_poly.pdbx_seq_one_letter_code
_entity_poly.pdbx_strand_id
1 'polypeptide(L)'
;MLSWQFSRFAGRLYFQELNHNAGNEILVKNEAKIEGRLHGEQVEPEQPDNMFQRLIYMLLIAIMISVAQTVLGVATFVQFVVMLASNKQPNERLADFGTDLGIWIAKAARFQTAASNVKPWPWTELD
;
A
#
# COMPACT_ATOMS: atom_id res chain seq x y z
N MET A 1 40.12 -0.34 -34.94
CA MET A 1 39.76 0.46 -33.73
C MET A 1 38.26 0.67 -33.53
N LEU A 2 37.39 0.48 -34.56
CA LEU A 2 35.92 0.69 -34.44
C LEU A 2 35.10 -0.42 -33.75
N SER A 3 35.62 -1.66 -33.63
CA SER A 3 34.87 -2.78 -33.03
C SER A 3 34.61 -2.62 -31.52
N TRP A 4 35.50 -1.92 -30.81
CA TRP A 4 35.43 -1.76 -29.35
C TRP A 4 34.38 -0.75 -28.89
N GLN A 5 34.10 0.29 -29.68
CA GLN A 5 33.06 1.27 -29.37
C GLN A 5 31.65 0.73 -29.58
N PHE A 6 31.46 -0.12 -30.59
CA PHE A 6 30.16 -0.73 -30.90
C PHE A 6 29.70 -1.69 -29.80
N SER A 7 30.62 -2.49 -29.26
CA SER A 7 30.34 -3.40 -28.13
C SER A 7 29.92 -2.64 -26.86
N ARG A 8 30.60 -1.53 -26.54
CA ARG A 8 30.22 -0.67 -25.40
C ARG A 8 28.90 0.06 -25.61
N PHE A 9 28.54 0.36 -26.86
CA PHE A 9 27.27 1.01 -27.19
C PHE A 9 26.09 0.03 -27.13
N ALA A 10 26.23 -1.13 -27.77
CA ALA A 10 25.26 -2.23 -27.68
C ALA A 10 25.07 -2.65 -26.21
N GLY A 11 26.17 -2.85 -25.47
CA GLY A 11 26.11 -3.15 -24.04
C GLY A 11 25.30 -2.14 -23.25
N ARG A 12 25.37 -0.84 -23.57
CA ARG A 12 24.59 0.22 -22.92
C ARG A 12 23.09 0.14 -23.25
N LEU A 13 22.74 -0.16 -24.50
CA LEU A 13 21.35 -0.34 -24.94
C LEU A 13 20.72 -1.59 -24.31
N TYR A 14 21.43 -2.72 -24.31
CA TYR A 14 20.98 -3.95 -23.64
C TYR A 14 20.80 -3.74 -22.12
N PHE A 15 21.73 -3.04 -21.47
CA PHE A 15 21.61 -2.74 -20.03
C PHE A 15 20.45 -1.81 -19.72
N GLN A 16 20.17 -0.84 -20.60
CA GLN A 16 19.07 0.11 -20.44
C GLN A 16 17.72 -0.59 -20.61
N GLU A 17 17.59 -1.49 -21.60
CA GLU A 17 16.39 -2.30 -21.81
C GLU A 17 16.12 -3.26 -20.64
N LEU A 18 17.17 -3.92 -20.13
CA LEU A 18 17.07 -4.80 -18.95
C LEU A 18 16.66 -4.04 -17.69
N ASN A 19 17.25 -2.86 -17.45
CA ASN A 19 16.89 -2.03 -16.30
C ASN A 19 15.45 -1.48 -16.43
N HIS A 20 15.02 -1.13 -17.64
CA HIS A 20 13.64 -0.70 -17.89
C HIS A 20 12.64 -1.83 -17.69
N ASN A 21 12.92 -3.02 -18.23
CA ASN A 21 12.03 -4.17 -18.10
C ASN A 21 11.97 -4.70 -16.66
N ALA A 22 13.12 -4.82 -15.98
CA ALA A 22 13.16 -5.22 -14.57
C ALA A 22 12.43 -4.22 -13.66
N GLY A 23 12.54 -2.91 -13.96
CA GLY A 23 11.73 -1.88 -13.31
C GLY A 23 10.24 -2.17 -13.50
N ASN A 24 9.77 -2.25 -14.75
CA ASN A 24 8.35 -2.48 -15.06
C ASN A 24 7.80 -3.76 -14.38
N GLU A 25 8.56 -4.85 -14.34
CA GLU A 25 8.15 -6.09 -13.67
C GLU A 25 7.96 -5.90 -12.16
N ILE A 26 8.86 -5.17 -11.49
CA ILE A 26 8.75 -4.89 -10.05
C ILE A 26 7.53 -4.01 -9.77
N LEU A 27 7.30 -2.99 -10.59
CA LEU A 27 6.14 -2.09 -10.47
C LEU A 27 4.83 -2.87 -10.62
N VAL A 28 4.68 -3.64 -11.70
CA VAL A 28 3.50 -4.48 -11.96
C VAL A 28 3.27 -5.48 -10.83
N LYS A 29 4.33 -6.13 -10.31
CA LYS A 29 4.22 -7.08 -9.19
C LYS A 29 3.73 -6.40 -7.91
N ASN A 30 4.23 -5.21 -7.60
CA ASN A 30 3.82 -4.47 -6.41
C ASN A 30 2.37 -3.99 -6.53
N GLU A 31 1.99 -3.45 -7.69
CA GLU A 31 0.61 -3.04 -7.99
C GLU A 31 -0.35 -4.23 -7.88
N ALA A 32 -0.03 -5.36 -8.51
CA ALA A 32 -0.83 -6.58 -8.43
C ALA A 32 -0.97 -7.09 -6.97
N LYS A 33 0.08 -6.96 -6.16
CA LYS A 33 0.02 -7.29 -4.73
C LYS A 33 -0.92 -6.36 -3.97
N ILE A 34 -0.85 -5.05 -4.20
CA ILE A 34 -1.75 -4.07 -3.55
C ILE A 34 -3.19 -4.31 -4.00
N GLU A 35 -3.41 -4.51 -5.30
CA GLU A 35 -4.72 -4.79 -5.88
C GLU A 35 -5.32 -6.07 -5.30
N GLY A 36 -4.52 -7.14 -5.20
CA GLY A 36 -4.91 -8.37 -4.53
C GLY A 36 -5.29 -8.17 -3.06
N ARG A 37 -4.60 -7.30 -2.32
CA ARG A 37 -4.95 -6.98 -0.93
C ARG A 37 -6.20 -6.11 -0.81
N LEU A 38 -6.53 -5.31 -1.82
CA LEU A 38 -7.73 -4.46 -1.84
C LEU A 38 -8.98 -5.20 -2.33
N HIS A 39 -8.82 -6.11 -3.29
CA HIS A 39 -9.90 -6.79 -4.01
C HIS A 39 -9.90 -8.31 -3.87
N GLY A 40 -9.02 -8.88 -3.04
CA GLY A 40 -8.95 -10.32 -2.79
C GLY A 40 -10.28 -10.91 -2.31
N GLU A 41 -10.38 -12.23 -2.37
CA GLU A 41 -11.61 -12.97 -2.02
C GLU A 41 -12.05 -12.64 -0.58
N GLN A 42 -13.05 -11.76 -0.46
CA GLN A 42 -13.58 -11.33 0.83
C GLN A 42 -14.63 -12.35 1.26
N VAL A 43 -14.29 -13.22 2.22
CA VAL A 43 -15.26 -14.15 2.80
C VAL A 43 -16.31 -13.34 3.55
N GLU A 44 -17.50 -13.22 2.96
CA GLU A 44 -18.62 -12.56 3.60
C GLU A 44 -19.09 -13.39 4.81
N PRO A 45 -19.43 -12.77 5.94
CA PRO A 45 -19.93 -13.50 7.10
C PRO A 45 -21.24 -14.22 6.75
N GLU A 46 -21.34 -15.52 7.05
CA GLU A 46 -22.54 -16.35 6.79
C GLU A 46 -23.81 -15.82 7.49
N GLN A 47 -23.65 -14.99 8.53
CA GLN A 47 -24.76 -14.36 9.24
C GLN A 47 -24.67 -12.84 9.16
N PRO A 48 -25.72 -12.15 8.68
CA PRO A 48 -25.75 -10.70 8.66
C PRO A 48 -25.72 -10.15 10.10
N ASP A 49 -24.78 -9.25 10.36
CA ASP A 49 -24.69 -8.55 11.65
C ASP A 49 -25.99 -7.75 11.91
N ASN A 50 -26.49 -7.77 13.14
CA ASN A 50 -27.60 -6.91 13.56
C ASN A 50 -27.25 -5.43 13.30
N MET A 51 -28.23 -4.62 12.84
CA MET A 51 -27.99 -3.20 12.48
C MET A 51 -27.39 -2.38 13.62
N PHE A 52 -27.80 -2.64 14.87
CA PHE A 52 -27.23 -1.98 16.04
C PHE A 52 -25.77 -2.38 16.28
N GLN A 53 -25.43 -3.65 16.08
CA GLN A 53 -24.07 -4.17 16.20
C GLN A 53 -23.16 -3.55 15.12
N ARG A 54 -23.66 -3.41 13.88
CA ARG A 54 -22.96 -2.70 12.81
C ARG A 54 -22.63 -1.26 13.21
N LEU A 55 -23.57 -0.53 13.80
CA LEU A 55 -23.35 0.86 14.24
C LEU A 55 -22.24 0.97 15.28
N ILE A 56 -22.19 0.04 16.24
CA ILE A 56 -21.12 -0.01 17.25
C ILE A 56 -19.76 -0.18 16.56
N TYR A 57 -19.65 -1.12 15.63
CA TYR A 57 -18.41 -1.32 14.88
C TYR A 57 -18.04 -0.13 14.01
N MET A 58 -19.01 0.54 13.38
CA MET A 58 -18.76 1.76 12.62
C MET A 58 -18.19 2.88 13.49
N LEU A 59 -18.65 3.01 14.73
CA LEU A 59 -18.12 4.00 15.67
C LEU A 59 -16.70 3.64 16.13
N LEU A 60 -16.45 2.37 16.46
CA LEU A 60 -15.11 1.88 16.83
C LEU A 60 -14.11 2.06 15.68
N ILE A 61 -14.50 1.69 14.46
CA ILE A 61 -13.67 1.86 13.26
C ILE A 61 -13.44 3.35 12.97
N ALA A 62 -14.43 4.23 13.17
CA ALA A 62 -14.24 5.67 13.03
C ALA A 62 -13.18 6.22 14.01
N ILE A 63 -13.17 5.73 15.26
CA ILE A 63 -12.13 6.07 16.24
C ILE A 63 -10.76 5.56 15.76
N MET A 64 -10.69 4.32 15.28
CA MET A 64 -9.45 3.77 14.73
C MET A 64 -8.95 4.55 13.51
N ILE A 65 -9.84 4.99 12.61
CA ILE A 65 -9.48 5.85 11.46
C ILE A 65 -8.89 7.18 11.96
N SER A 66 -9.45 7.78 13.01
CA SER A 66 -8.89 9.00 13.61
C SER A 66 -7.47 8.79 14.16
N VAL A 67 -7.22 7.65 14.81
CA VAL A 67 -5.87 7.25 15.25
C VAL A 67 -4.96 7.05 14.04
N ALA A 68 -5.41 6.33 13.02
CA ALA A 68 -4.65 6.09 11.80
C ALA A 68 -4.26 7.41 11.09
N GLN A 69 -5.17 8.38 11.01
CA GLN A 69 -4.87 9.71 10.46
C GLN A 69 -3.79 10.44 11.25
N THR A 70 -3.84 10.36 12.58
CA THR A 70 -2.83 10.97 13.46
C THR A 70 -1.47 10.31 13.27
N VAL A 71 -1.44 8.97 13.24
CA VAL A 71 -0.22 8.19 13.00
C VAL A 71 0.36 8.47 11.62
N LEU A 72 -0.48 8.55 10.58
CA LEU A 72 -0.08 8.93 9.23
C LEU A 72 0.51 10.34 9.20
N GLY A 73 -0.10 11.29 9.92
CA GLY A 73 0.41 12.65 10.05
C GLY A 73 1.81 12.70 10.67
N VAL A 74 2.02 11.96 11.76
CA VAL A 74 3.35 11.83 12.40
C VAL A 74 4.34 11.14 11.46
N ALA A 75 3.96 10.03 10.82
CA ALA A 75 4.82 9.32 9.87
C ALA A 75 5.21 10.20 8.68
N THR A 76 4.28 10.99 8.15
CA THR A 76 4.54 11.94 7.06
C THR A 76 5.51 13.03 7.50
N PHE A 77 5.35 13.56 8.72
CA PHE A 77 6.28 14.53 9.27
C PHE A 77 7.69 13.95 9.46
N VAL A 78 7.80 12.73 10.01
CA VAL A 78 9.07 12.02 10.14
C VAL A 78 9.70 11.77 8.77
N GLN A 79 8.93 11.28 7.79
CA GLN A 79 9.41 11.05 6.42
C GLN A 79 9.95 12.34 5.80
N PHE A 80 9.26 13.46 6.00
CA PHE A 80 9.70 14.76 5.53
C PHE A 80 11.05 15.18 6.15
N VAL A 81 11.21 15.02 7.47
CA VAL A 81 12.49 15.31 8.16
C VAL A 81 13.61 14.41 7.65
N VAL A 82 13.36 13.11 7.47
CA VAL A 82 14.35 12.17 6.91
C VAL A 82 14.77 12.59 5.51
N MET A 83 13.82 12.94 4.65
CA MET A 83 14.13 13.41 3.30
C MET A 83 14.99 14.69 3.31
N LEU A 84 14.81 15.59 4.29
CA LEU A 84 15.69 16.77 4.43
C LEU A 84 17.13 16.37 4.80
N ALA A 85 17.30 15.39 5.69
CA ALA A 85 18.61 14.93 6.13
C ALA A 85 19.33 14.02 5.11
N SER A 86 18.57 13.29 4.29
CA SER A 86 19.06 12.22 3.42
C SER A 86 19.07 12.60 1.93
N ASN A 87 19.26 13.87 1.58
CA ASN A 87 19.27 14.34 0.18
C ASN A 87 18.03 13.90 -0.62
N LYS A 88 16.85 14.06 -0.01
CA LYS A 88 15.54 13.70 -0.59
C LYS A 88 15.31 12.20 -0.80
N GLN A 89 16.15 11.34 -0.22
CA GLN A 89 15.89 9.90 -0.26
C GLN A 89 14.82 9.53 0.79
N PRO A 90 13.70 8.93 0.39
CA PRO A 90 12.68 8.47 1.31
C PRO A 90 13.15 7.24 2.09
N ASN A 91 12.67 7.08 3.33
CA ASN A 91 12.86 5.83 4.06
C ASN A 91 11.88 4.77 3.54
N GLU A 92 12.40 3.68 2.97
CA GLU A 92 11.59 2.60 2.40
C GLU A 92 10.66 1.96 3.43
N ARG A 93 11.12 1.75 4.67
CA ARG A 93 10.29 1.13 5.72
C ARG A 93 9.09 2.01 6.10
N LEU A 94 9.28 3.32 6.10
CA LEU A 94 8.20 4.25 6.44
C LEU A 94 7.21 4.41 5.27
N ALA A 95 7.70 4.28 4.03
CA ALA A 95 6.86 4.21 2.83
C ALA A 95 6.02 2.93 2.81
N ASP A 96 6.62 1.77 3.09
CA ASP A 96 5.92 0.47 3.17
C ASP A 96 4.83 0.49 4.25
N PHE A 97 5.14 1.04 5.43
CA PHE A 97 4.16 1.24 6.50
C PHE A 97 2.98 2.11 6.04
N GLY A 98 3.24 3.19 5.30
CA GLY A 98 2.20 4.04 4.73
C GLY A 98 1.29 3.30 3.76
N THR A 99 1.86 2.41 2.93
CA THR A 99 1.11 1.54 2.02
C THR A 99 0.20 0.58 2.78
N ASP A 100 0.72 -0.09 3.81
CA ASP A 100 -0.07 -1.01 4.65
C ASP A 100 -1.23 -0.28 5.35
N LEU A 101 -0.94 0.89 5.92
CA LEU A 101 -1.96 1.72 6.58
C LEU A 101 -3.02 2.20 5.58
N GLY A 102 -2.63 2.58 4.36
CA GLY A 102 -3.54 2.99 3.30
C GLY A 102 -4.49 1.87 2.86
N ILE A 103 -3.98 0.64 2.71
CA ILE A 103 -4.79 -0.54 2.42
C ILE A 103 -5.82 -0.78 3.52
N TRP A 104 -5.41 -0.66 4.78
CA TRP A 104 -6.33 -0.81 5.91
C TRP A 104 -7.43 0.28 5.91
N ILE A 105 -7.06 1.55 5.68
CA ILE A 105 -8.04 2.67 5.60
C ILE A 105 -9.04 2.42 4.46
N ALA A 106 -8.60 1.93 3.30
CA ALA A 106 -9.49 1.61 2.18
C ALA A 106 -10.51 0.52 2.55
N LYS A 107 -10.09 -0.55 3.23
CA LYS A 107 -11.00 -1.60 3.74
C LYS A 107 -11.97 -1.05 4.78
N ALA A 108 -11.47 -0.26 5.72
CA ALA A 108 -12.30 0.37 6.75
C ALA A 108 -13.36 1.30 6.15
N ALA A 109 -13.00 2.09 5.13
CA ALA A 109 -13.93 2.95 4.40
C ALA A 109 -15.03 2.12 3.69
N ARG A 110 -14.67 0.99 3.07
CA ARG A 110 -15.65 0.08 2.43
C ARG A 110 -16.67 -0.49 3.44
N PHE A 111 -16.23 -0.85 4.64
CA PHE A 111 -17.14 -1.29 5.71
C PHE A 111 -18.06 -0.14 6.17
N GLN A 112 -17.47 1.04 6.38
CA GLN A 112 -18.15 2.24 6.87
C GLN A 112 -19.25 2.73 5.91
N THR A 113 -19.02 2.63 4.60
CA THR A 113 -19.99 3.03 3.55
C THR A 113 -20.93 1.90 3.14
N ALA A 114 -20.88 0.77 3.85
CA ALA A 114 -21.64 -0.43 3.54
C ALA A 114 -21.41 -1.05 2.15
N ALA A 115 -20.27 -0.74 1.53
CA ALA A 115 -19.80 -1.40 0.31
C ALA A 115 -19.22 -2.79 0.56
N SER A 116 -18.93 -3.15 1.82
CA SER A 116 -18.58 -4.50 2.26
C SER A 116 -19.16 -4.79 3.65
N ASN A 117 -19.52 -6.05 3.91
CA ASN A 117 -19.90 -6.53 5.25
C ASN A 117 -18.71 -7.13 6.01
N VAL A 118 -17.55 -7.23 5.38
CA VAL A 118 -16.33 -7.73 6.00
C VAL A 118 -15.69 -6.61 6.84
N LYS A 119 -15.53 -6.90 8.14
CA LYS A 119 -14.88 -5.99 9.09
C LYS A 119 -13.39 -5.88 8.75
N PRO A 120 -12.74 -4.71 8.87
CA PRO A 120 -11.29 -4.60 8.73
C PRO A 120 -10.57 -5.19 9.97
N TRP A 121 -9.25 -5.39 9.87
CA TRP A 121 -8.41 -5.74 11.02
C TRP A 121 -8.65 -4.77 12.19
N PRO A 122 -8.68 -5.19 13.48
CA PRO A 122 -8.18 -6.45 14.05
C PRO A 122 -9.14 -7.64 14.05
N TRP A 123 -10.35 -7.50 13.54
CA TRP A 123 -11.35 -8.58 13.58
C TRP A 123 -11.21 -9.59 12.45
N THR A 124 -10.46 -9.24 11.42
CA THR A 124 -10.11 -10.08 10.27
C THR A 124 -8.60 -10.01 10.05
N GLU A 125 -8.06 -10.93 9.26
CA GLU A 125 -6.61 -11.01 9.04
C GLU A 125 -6.07 -9.77 8.30
N LEU A 126 -4.82 -9.42 8.62
CA LEU A 126 -4.04 -8.43 7.87
C LEU A 126 -3.58 -9.10 6.57
N ASP A 127 -4.37 -8.98 5.50
CA ASP A 127 -3.90 -9.31 4.14
C ASP A 127 -2.68 -8.47 3.78
#